data_AF-A0A4Q2YN73-F1
#
_entry.id   AF-A0A4Q2YN73-F1
#
_cell.length_a   1.000
_cell.length_b   1.000
_cell.length_c   1.000
_cell.angle_alpha   90.00
_cell.angle_beta   90.00
_cell.angle_gamma   90.00
#
_symmetry.space_group_name_H-M   'P 1'
#
loop_
_entity.id
_entity.type
_entity.pdbx_description
1 polymer ?
#
loop_
_entity_poly.entity_id
_entity_poly.type
_entity_poly.pdbx_seq_one_letter_code
_entity_poly.pdbx_strand_id
1 'polypeptide(L)'
;MVSSSSLVLAQGTINTQPMISGVVPSGSDDFSTGGGGFTVSAPVSPETDWAYSDGAWYSFGTDAGTGVGTNTTYLTTPIYTVSEAGAVEVTFSHSYNFEIDYDAGALEISVNGGAFTYLPGSAFTSNGYAANPLAAATNSALKEQYGFLGESPGYPAFHTTTATLLASAAKGDTVQVRFMGAYDDAFSAGGWKIDSFAITNALPTLMKLEWPLGVMQYSDNLQPPWTSLTGSSPLLIDMKAAPKRFFQLKP
;
A
#
# COMPACT_ATOMS: atom_id res chain seq x y z
N MET A 1 16.83 15.12 1.95
CA MET A 1 16.73 16.59 1.99
C MET A 1 15.28 16.96 1.74
N VAL A 2 14.53 17.36 2.78
CA VAL A 2 13.14 17.82 2.59
C VAL A 2 13.21 19.30 2.22
N SER A 3 12.80 19.63 1.00
CA SER A 3 12.76 20.99 0.49
C SER A 3 11.60 21.75 1.14
N SER A 4 11.90 22.78 1.93
CA SER A 4 10.92 23.74 2.44
C SER A 4 10.68 24.82 1.38
N SER A 5 9.45 24.94 0.88
CA SER A 5 9.05 26.01 -0.03
C SER A 5 8.53 27.20 0.77
N SER A 6 9.14 28.38 0.60
CA SER A 6 8.68 29.63 1.20
C SER A 6 7.91 30.48 0.19
N LEU A 7 6.69 30.89 0.54
CA LEU A 7 5.95 31.92 -0.19
C LEU A 7 6.20 33.27 0.52
N VAL A 8 6.91 34.19 -0.13
CA VAL A 8 7.22 35.50 0.42
C VAL A 8 6.05 36.44 0.15
N LEU A 9 5.25 36.73 1.18
CA LEU A 9 4.35 37.88 1.20
C LEU A 9 5.11 39.04 1.86
N ALA A 10 4.97 40.25 1.30
CA ALA A 10 5.68 41.43 1.77
C ALA A 10 5.47 41.62 3.30
N GLN A 11 6.58 41.59 4.05
CA GLN A 11 6.74 41.74 5.51
C GLN A 11 6.65 40.48 6.41
N GLY A 12 6.61 39.26 5.88
CA GLY A 12 6.75 38.09 6.74
C GLY A 12 7.01 36.78 6.01
N THR A 13 7.93 35.96 6.53
CA THR A 13 8.11 34.58 6.06
C THR A 13 7.14 33.68 6.81
N ILE A 14 6.25 32.99 6.08
CA ILE A 14 5.50 31.87 6.62
C ILE A 14 6.44 30.67 6.65
N ASN A 15 6.71 30.13 7.85
CA ASN A 15 7.53 28.94 7.99
C ASN A 15 6.63 27.71 8.14
N THR A 16 6.91 26.69 7.34
CA THR A 16 6.34 25.36 7.52
C THR A 16 7.42 24.43 8.06
N GLN A 17 7.21 23.87 9.25
CA GLN A 17 8.11 22.87 9.82
C GLN A 17 7.35 21.55 10.00
N PRO A 18 7.90 20.40 9.56
CA PRO A 18 7.40 19.09 9.94
C PRO A 18 7.50 18.92 11.46
N MET A 19 6.41 18.57 12.14
CA MET A 19 6.39 18.46 13.61
C MET A 19 6.38 17.01 14.10
N ILE A 20 5.69 16.12 13.38
CA ILE A 20 5.59 14.70 13.73
C ILE A 20 5.70 13.90 12.44
N SER A 21 6.68 13.01 12.39
CA SER A 21 6.79 11.92 11.43
C SER A 21 7.19 10.70 12.25
N GLY A 22 6.45 9.61 12.11
CA GLY A 22 6.66 8.39 12.88
C GLY A 22 5.93 7.23 12.22
N VAL A 23 6.46 6.03 12.41
CA VAL A 23 5.87 4.78 11.90
C VAL A 23 5.35 4.00 13.11
N VAL A 24 4.07 3.65 13.09
CA VAL A 24 3.41 2.84 14.10
C VAL A 24 3.17 1.45 13.51
N PRO A 25 3.72 0.37 14.07
CA PRO A 25 3.39 -0.98 13.62
C PRO A 25 1.90 -1.28 13.81
N SER A 26 1.24 -1.76 12.77
CA SER A 26 -0.15 -2.25 12.84
C SER A 26 -0.21 -3.76 13.03
N GLY A 27 0.83 -4.48 12.60
CA GLY A 27 1.01 -5.91 12.78
C GLY A 27 2.13 -6.45 11.91
N SER A 28 2.73 -7.56 12.33
CA SER A 28 3.79 -8.23 11.59
C SER A 28 3.86 -9.70 11.96
N ASP A 29 4.40 -10.51 11.05
CA ASP A 29 4.69 -11.91 11.28
C ASP A 29 5.96 -12.30 10.50
N ASP A 30 6.86 -13.03 11.16
CA ASP A 30 8.06 -13.64 10.55
C ASP A 30 7.88 -15.14 10.29
N PHE A 31 6.66 -15.63 10.52
CA PHE A 31 6.22 -17.00 10.37
C PHE A 31 7.06 -18.05 11.10
N SER A 32 7.95 -17.65 12.03
CA SER A 32 8.84 -18.57 12.75
C SER A 32 8.11 -19.50 13.72
N THR A 33 6.87 -19.14 14.10
CA THR A 33 6.06 -19.87 15.10
C THR A 33 4.72 -20.39 14.55
N GLY A 34 4.43 -20.16 13.26
CA GLY A 34 3.18 -20.58 12.61
C GLY A 34 2.84 -19.69 11.40
N GLY A 35 1.71 -19.97 10.75
CA GLY A 35 1.27 -19.22 9.56
C GLY A 35 0.74 -17.80 9.81
N GLY A 36 0.98 -17.21 10.98
CA GLY A 36 0.58 -15.84 11.33
C GLY A 36 -0.91 -15.51 11.30
N GLY A 37 -1.77 -16.54 11.36
CA GLY A 37 -3.22 -16.38 11.22
C GLY A 37 -3.67 -16.06 9.80
N PHE A 38 -2.79 -16.21 8.81
CA PHE A 38 -3.15 -16.08 7.41
C PHE A 38 -4.08 -17.23 7.02
N THR A 39 -5.01 -16.93 6.11
CA THR A 39 -6.03 -17.87 5.68
C THR A 39 -5.94 -18.10 4.19
N VAL A 40 -6.15 -19.35 3.80
CA VAL A 40 -6.08 -19.82 2.44
C VAL A 40 -7.51 -19.96 1.94
N SER A 41 -7.84 -19.31 0.81
CA SER A 41 -9.16 -19.45 0.19
C SER A 41 -9.05 -20.43 -0.95
N ALA A 42 -9.93 -21.44 -0.96
CA ALA A 42 -9.94 -22.51 -1.95
C ALA A 42 -9.65 -21.97 -3.36
N PRO A 43 -8.78 -22.64 -4.12
CA PRO A 43 -8.39 -22.14 -5.42
C PRO A 43 -9.60 -22.06 -6.34
N VAL A 44 -9.51 -21.19 -7.33
CA VAL A 44 -10.53 -21.11 -8.38
C VAL A 44 -10.49 -22.36 -9.28
N SER A 45 -9.46 -23.20 -9.13
CA SER A 45 -9.27 -24.50 -9.78
C SER A 45 -9.16 -25.63 -8.73
N PRO A 46 -9.17 -26.92 -9.14
CA PRO A 46 -9.00 -28.04 -8.21
C PRO A 46 -7.53 -28.33 -7.85
N GLU A 47 -6.60 -27.45 -8.23
CA GLU A 47 -5.17 -27.64 -7.99
C GLU A 47 -4.72 -27.18 -6.60
N THR A 48 -3.42 -27.24 -6.34
CA THR A 48 -2.86 -26.92 -5.02
C THR A 48 -2.98 -25.44 -4.69
N ASP A 49 -3.31 -25.18 -3.43
CA ASP A 49 -3.39 -23.84 -2.86
C ASP A 49 -2.13 -23.53 -2.04
N TRP A 50 -2.09 -22.37 -1.41
CA TRP A 50 -1.04 -21.98 -0.50
C TRP A 50 -0.86 -23.00 0.65
N ALA A 51 0.39 -23.38 0.92
CA ALA A 51 0.76 -24.22 2.05
C ALA A 51 1.75 -23.50 2.97
N TYR A 52 1.62 -23.73 4.28
CA TYR A 52 2.59 -23.28 5.26
C TYR A 52 3.52 -24.43 5.63
N SER A 53 4.83 -24.20 5.53
CA SER A 53 5.87 -25.17 5.90
C SER A 53 7.16 -24.43 6.25
N ASP A 54 8.00 -24.97 7.14
CA ASP A 54 9.36 -24.46 7.38
C ASP A 54 9.49 -22.94 7.59
N GLY A 55 8.50 -22.32 8.23
CA GLY A 55 8.52 -20.89 8.55
C GLY A 55 8.18 -19.95 7.39
N ALA A 56 7.54 -20.43 6.33
CA ALA A 56 7.08 -19.60 5.22
C ALA A 56 5.79 -20.13 4.59
N TRP A 57 5.16 -19.30 3.77
CA TRP A 57 4.03 -19.69 2.92
C TRP A 57 4.49 -19.94 1.48
N TYR A 58 3.92 -20.94 0.82
CA TYR A 58 4.33 -21.42 -0.50
C TYR A 58 3.12 -21.60 -1.39
N SER A 59 3.16 -21.04 -2.60
CA SER A 59 2.24 -21.35 -3.70
C SER A 59 3.02 -22.11 -4.77
N PHE A 60 2.62 -23.35 -5.04
CA PHE A 60 3.36 -24.29 -5.90
C PHE A 60 3.06 -24.12 -7.40
N GLY A 61 2.06 -23.31 -7.76
CA GLY A 61 1.64 -23.11 -9.15
C GLY A 61 0.64 -24.15 -9.61
N THR A 62 0.62 -24.36 -10.92
CA THR A 62 -0.18 -25.37 -11.62
C THR A 62 0.52 -26.72 -11.62
N ASP A 63 -0.21 -27.81 -11.41
CA ASP A 63 0.36 -29.16 -11.53
C ASP A 63 0.58 -29.48 -13.02
N ALA A 64 1.80 -29.24 -13.48
CA ALA A 64 2.17 -29.38 -14.89
C ALA A 64 1.75 -30.75 -15.47
N GLY A 65 0.97 -30.72 -16.56
CA GLY A 65 0.62 -31.91 -17.34
C GLY A 65 -0.62 -32.68 -16.88
N THR A 66 -1.40 -32.15 -15.93
CA THR A 66 -2.67 -32.76 -15.51
C THR A 66 -3.84 -32.43 -16.45
N GLY A 67 -3.68 -31.42 -17.33
CA GLY A 67 -4.74 -30.92 -18.21
C GLY A 67 -5.88 -30.22 -17.46
N VAL A 68 -5.63 -29.87 -16.20
CA VAL A 68 -6.50 -29.07 -15.36
C VAL A 68 -6.24 -27.60 -15.74
N GLY A 69 -7.30 -26.82 -15.93
CA GLY A 69 -7.18 -25.42 -16.35
C GLY A 69 -6.43 -24.54 -15.35
N THR A 70 -6.26 -23.27 -15.70
CA THR A 70 -5.60 -22.20 -14.93
C THR A 70 -5.75 -22.31 -13.41
N ASN A 71 -4.68 -22.09 -12.64
CA ASN A 71 -4.74 -22.03 -11.19
C ASN A 71 -4.78 -20.58 -10.69
N THR A 72 -5.64 -20.29 -9.73
CA THR A 72 -5.62 -19.01 -9.04
C THR A 72 -5.84 -19.25 -7.55
N THR A 73 -4.81 -18.91 -6.78
CA THR A 73 -4.69 -19.20 -5.35
C THR A 73 -4.64 -17.91 -4.54
N TYR A 74 -5.14 -17.95 -3.31
CA TYR A 74 -5.25 -16.77 -2.47
C TYR A 74 -4.81 -17.01 -1.03
N LEU A 75 -3.80 -16.25 -0.61
CA LEU A 75 -3.36 -16.19 0.78
C LEU A 75 -3.72 -14.82 1.36
N THR A 76 -4.60 -14.81 2.36
CA THR A 76 -5.18 -13.59 2.92
C THR A 76 -4.70 -13.37 4.34
N THR A 77 -4.24 -12.15 4.64
CA THR A 77 -3.78 -11.77 5.99
C THR A 77 -4.94 -11.72 6.98
N PRO A 78 -4.68 -11.67 8.30
CA PRO A 78 -5.63 -11.12 9.26
C PRO A 78 -6.06 -9.69 8.90
N ILE A 79 -7.12 -9.22 9.55
CA ILE A 79 -7.55 -7.83 9.45
C ILE A 79 -6.69 -6.98 10.41
N TYR A 80 -6.07 -5.92 9.89
CA TYR A 80 -5.31 -4.96 10.69
C TYR A 80 -6.10 -3.66 10.84
N THR A 81 -6.16 -3.13 12.06
CA THR A 81 -6.83 -1.85 12.35
C THR A 81 -5.82 -0.73 12.37
N VAL A 82 -6.11 0.34 11.65
CA VAL A 82 -5.31 1.57 11.62
C VAL A 82 -5.40 2.24 12.99
N SER A 83 -4.28 2.26 13.70
CA SER A 83 -4.21 2.73 15.09
C SER A 83 -4.28 4.25 15.21
N GLU A 84 -3.76 4.96 14.20
CA GLU A 84 -3.76 6.41 14.06
C GLU A 84 -3.97 6.78 12.59
N ALA A 85 -4.65 7.89 12.33
CA ALA A 85 -4.84 8.37 10.96
C ALA A 85 -3.48 8.61 10.31
N GLY A 86 -3.32 8.27 9.02
CA GLY A 86 -2.02 8.30 8.34
C GLY A 86 -1.97 7.44 7.09
N ALA A 87 -0.80 7.37 6.46
CA ALA A 87 -0.59 6.43 5.35
C ALA A 87 -0.44 5.00 5.90
N VAL A 88 -0.85 4.01 5.11
CA VAL A 88 -0.70 2.59 5.43
C VAL A 88 0.29 1.99 4.45
N GLU A 89 1.33 1.33 4.96
CA GLU A 89 2.35 0.69 4.16
C GLU A 89 2.43 -0.80 4.49
N VAL A 90 2.72 -1.60 3.47
CA VAL A 90 3.02 -3.03 3.61
C VAL A 90 4.47 -3.26 3.25
N THR A 91 5.13 -4.13 4.01
CA THR A 91 6.46 -4.64 3.72
C THR A 91 6.45 -6.16 3.87
N PHE A 92 7.04 -6.88 2.92
CA PHE A 92 7.08 -8.33 3.00
C PHE A 92 8.35 -8.88 2.35
N SER A 93 8.85 -9.98 2.89
CA SER A 93 9.97 -10.76 2.36
C SER A 93 9.42 -11.90 1.52
N HIS A 94 9.85 -12.01 0.26
CA HIS A 94 9.39 -13.04 -0.65
C HIS A 94 10.46 -13.47 -1.65
N SER A 95 10.32 -14.68 -2.19
CA SER A 95 11.08 -15.17 -3.34
C SER A 95 10.11 -15.83 -4.32
N TYR A 96 10.32 -15.61 -5.61
CA TYR A 96 9.40 -16.12 -6.61
C TYR A 96 10.14 -16.49 -7.90
N ASN A 97 9.58 -17.45 -8.61
CA ASN A 97 9.94 -17.79 -9.98
C ASN A 97 8.67 -18.19 -10.72
N PHE A 98 8.12 -17.24 -11.47
CA PHE A 98 6.93 -17.41 -12.31
C PHE A 98 7.32 -17.63 -13.76
N GLU A 99 6.52 -18.37 -14.53
CA GLU A 99 6.72 -18.45 -15.97
C GLU A 99 6.55 -17.06 -16.61
N ILE A 100 7.63 -16.56 -17.24
CA ILE A 100 7.64 -15.23 -17.86
C ILE A 100 6.53 -15.15 -18.90
N ASP A 101 5.75 -14.07 -18.87
CA ASP A 101 4.60 -13.77 -19.73
C ASP A 101 3.30 -14.54 -19.43
N TYR A 102 3.35 -15.62 -18.64
CA TYR A 102 2.20 -16.52 -18.42
C TYR A 102 1.67 -16.53 -16.99
N ASP A 103 2.57 -16.60 -16.01
CA ASP A 103 2.21 -16.69 -14.59
C ASP A 103 2.62 -15.42 -13.85
N ALA A 104 1.91 -15.09 -12.77
CA ALA A 104 2.31 -13.99 -11.92
C ALA A 104 1.80 -14.07 -10.49
N GLY A 105 2.51 -13.34 -9.62
CA GLY A 105 2.03 -12.96 -8.30
C GLY A 105 1.49 -11.53 -8.30
N ALA A 106 0.43 -11.26 -7.55
CA ALA A 106 -0.08 -9.92 -7.31
C ALA A 106 -0.56 -9.73 -5.86
N LEU A 107 -0.70 -8.46 -5.47
CA LEU A 107 -1.38 -8.06 -4.25
C LEU A 107 -2.76 -7.49 -4.56
N GLU A 108 -3.71 -7.81 -3.71
CA GLU A 108 -5.00 -7.15 -3.60
C GLU A 108 -5.19 -6.62 -2.18
N ILE A 109 -5.99 -5.57 -2.04
CA ILE A 109 -6.30 -4.93 -0.77
C ILE A 109 -7.82 -4.88 -0.57
N SER A 110 -8.27 -5.18 0.64
CA SER A 110 -9.61 -4.84 1.14
C SER A 110 -9.50 -3.76 2.21
N VAL A 111 -10.41 -2.79 2.15
CA VAL A 111 -10.51 -1.68 3.11
C VAL A 111 -11.90 -1.72 3.74
N ASN A 112 -11.98 -1.65 5.06
CA ASN A 112 -13.23 -1.62 5.82
C ASN A 112 -14.19 -2.78 5.48
N GLY A 113 -13.63 -3.96 5.21
CA GLY A 113 -14.40 -5.16 4.82
C GLY A 113 -15.02 -5.10 3.43
N GLY A 114 -14.57 -4.17 2.57
CA GLY A 114 -14.98 -4.09 1.17
C GLY A 114 -14.46 -5.24 0.32
N ALA A 115 -14.85 -5.25 -0.95
CA ALA A 115 -14.28 -6.19 -1.93
C ALA A 115 -12.77 -5.97 -2.07
N PHE A 116 -12.03 -7.06 -2.30
CA PHE A 116 -10.62 -6.96 -2.66
C PHE A 116 -10.46 -6.27 -4.01
N THR A 117 -9.56 -5.30 -4.04
CA THR A 117 -9.18 -4.58 -5.26
C THR A 117 -7.70 -4.78 -5.53
N TYR A 118 -7.36 -5.01 -6.79
CA TYR A 118 -5.99 -5.16 -7.25
C TYR A 118 -5.13 -3.92 -6.91
N LEU A 119 -3.97 -4.16 -6.30
CA LEU A 119 -3.02 -3.11 -5.95
C LEU A 119 -2.16 -2.77 -7.19
N PRO A 120 -2.24 -1.53 -7.72
CA PRO A 120 -1.53 -1.18 -8.95
C PRO A 120 -0.02 -1.12 -8.74
N GLY A 121 0.75 -1.36 -9.80
CA GLY A 121 2.22 -1.28 -9.78
C GLY A 121 2.77 0.06 -9.28
N SER A 122 2.03 1.16 -9.44
CA SER A 122 2.39 2.49 -8.94
C SER A 122 2.34 2.63 -7.41
N ALA A 123 1.75 1.67 -6.70
CA ALA A 123 1.71 1.66 -5.24
C ALA A 123 3.03 1.20 -4.60
N PHE A 124 3.86 0.48 -5.36
CA PHE A 124 5.13 -0.07 -4.86
C PHE A 124 6.20 1.02 -4.80
N THR A 125 6.85 1.14 -3.64
CA THR A 125 7.95 2.08 -3.40
C THR A 125 9.32 1.41 -3.51
N SER A 126 9.36 0.07 -3.44
CA SER A 126 10.56 -0.75 -3.67
C SER A 126 10.19 -2.14 -4.16
N ASN A 127 10.94 -2.66 -5.14
CA ASN A 127 10.86 -4.04 -5.66
C ASN A 127 9.44 -4.50 -6.06
N GLY A 128 8.66 -3.60 -6.68
CA GLY A 128 7.32 -3.89 -7.16
C GLY A 128 7.28 -4.76 -8.42
N TYR A 129 6.13 -4.74 -9.09
CA TYR A 129 5.89 -5.51 -10.31
C TYR A 129 6.90 -5.25 -11.43
N ALA A 130 6.99 -6.23 -12.33
CA ALA A 130 7.77 -6.12 -13.55
C ALA A 130 7.28 -4.96 -14.44
N ALA A 131 8.16 -4.46 -15.30
CA ALA A 131 7.88 -3.31 -16.17
C ALA A 131 6.92 -3.61 -17.33
N ASN A 132 6.65 -4.90 -17.60
CA ASN A 132 5.75 -5.35 -18.65
C ASN A 132 4.59 -6.14 -18.02
N PRO A 133 3.38 -6.05 -18.58
CA PRO A 133 2.27 -6.90 -18.17
C PRO A 133 2.42 -8.33 -18.72
N LEU A 134 1.60 -9.25 -18.22
CA LEU A 134 1.48 -10.59 -18.80
C LEU A 134 0.99 -10.52 -20.26
N ALA A 135 1.37 -11.51 -21.06
CA ALA A 135 1.01 -11.54 -22.47
C ALA A 135 -0.51 -11.63 -22.65
N ALA A 136 -1.03 -10.98 -23.69
CA ALA A 136 -2.45 -11.08 -24.06
C ALA A 136 -2.87 -12.50 -24.49
N ALA A 137 -1.92 -13.39 -24.75
CA ALA A 137 -2.19 -14.78 -25.12
C ALA A 137 -2.27 -15.74 -23.93
N THR A 138 -1.89 -15.33 -22.71
CA THR A 138 -1.99 -16.19 -21.53
C THR A 138 -3.45 -16.49 -21.16
N ASN A 139 -3.67 -17.62 -20.51
CA ASN A 139 -4.94 -17.96 -19.88
C ASN A 139 -5.00 -17.55 -18.40
N SER A 140 -3.89 -17.09 -17.81
CA SER A 140 -3.84 -16.67 -16.40
C SER A 140 -4.86 -15.58 -16.06
N ALA A 141 -5.38 -15.61 -14.83
CA ALA A 141 -6.32 -14.62 -14.31
C ALA A 141 -5.75 -13.19 -14.29
N LEU A 142 -4.43 -13.04 -14.37
CA LEU A 142 -3.72 -11.76 -14.46
C LEU A 142 -3.35 -11.37 -15.90
N LYS A 143 -3.98 -11.95 -16.92
CA LYS A 143 -3.81 -11.57 -18.33
C LYS A 143 -3.86 -10.05 -18.52
N GLU A 144 -2.87 -9.51 -19.23
CA GLU A 144 -2.69 -8.08 -19.53
C GLU A 144 -2.56 -7.19 -18.28
N GLN A 145 -2.42 -7.77 -17.09
CA GLN A 145 -2.11 -7.06 -15.85
C GLN A 145 -0.61 -7.08 -15.59
N TYR A 146 -0.17 -6.13 -14.77
CA TYR A 146 1.18 -6.15 -14.21
C TYR A 146 1.25 -7.20 -13.09
N GLY A 147 2.45 -7.60 -12.70
CA GLY A 147 2.62 -8.56 -11.61
C GLY A 147 4.08 -8.82 -11.30
N PHE A 148 4.32 -9.62 -10.26
CA PHE A 148 5.61 -10.27 -10.08
C PHE A 148 5.74 -11.36 -11.13
N LEU A 149 6.74 -11.23 -12.01
CA LEU A 149 6.99 -12.08 -13.17
C LEU A 149 8.42 -12.60 -13.15
N GLY A 150 8.66 -13.80 -13.71
CA GLY A 150 9.99 -14.37 -13.79
C GLY A 150 10.59 -14.65 -12.41
N GLU A 151 11.92 -14.63 -12.34
CA GLU A 151 12.66 -14.78 -11.08
C GLU A 151 12.75 -13.47 -10.30
N SER A 152 12.53 -13.54 -8.99
CA SER A 152 12.83 -12.43 -8.08
C SER A 152 14.33 -12.12 -8.04
N PRO A 153 14.74 -10.86 -7.74
CA PRO A 153 16.15 -10.53 -7.56
C PRO A 153 16.85 -11.45 -6.55
N GLY A 154 17.88 -12.17 -7.00
CA GLY A 154 18.65 -13.09 -6.15
C GLY A 154 18.01 -14.46 -5.90
N TYR A 155 16.98 -14.85 -6.67
CA TYR A 155 16.32 -16.16 -6.57
C TYR A 155 17.36 -17.32 -6.49
N PRO A 156 17.20 -18.28 -5.55
CA PRO A 156 16.05 -18.50 -4.67
C PRO A 156 16.07 -17.73 -3.34
N ALA A 157 17.00 -16.78 -3.15
CA ALA A 157 17.03 -15.97 -1.92
C ALA A 157 15.81 -15.05 -1.82
N PHE A 158 15.40 -14.78 -0.57
CA PHE A 158 14.33 -13.82 -0.29
C PHE A 158 14.81 -12.38 -0.49
N HIS A 159 13.89 -11.53 -0.93
CA HIS A 159 14.09 -10.08 -1.03
C HIS A 159 12.85 -9.36 -0.47
N THR A 160 13.03 -8.09 -0.13
CA THR A 160 11.98 -7.28 0.52
C THR A 160 11.29 -6.35 -0.47
N THR A 161 9.96 -6.36 -0.43
CA THR A 161 9.10 -5.47 -1.22
C THR A 161 8.29 -4.56 -0.30
N THR A 162 8.16 -3.30 -0.69
CA THR A 162 7.38 -2.30 0.06
C THR A 162 6.40 -1.59 -0.85
N ALA A 163 5.17 -1.38 -0.36
CA ALA A 163 4.13 -0.65 -1.07
C ALA A 163 3.28 0.22 -0.13
N THR A 164 2.81 1.34 -0.63
CA THR A 164 1.80 2.17 0.03
C THR A 164 0.41 1.63 -0.30
N LEU A 165 -0.25 1.02 0.68
CA LEU A 165 -1.61 0.48 0.56
C LEU A 165 -2.65 1.60 0.50
N LEU A 166 -2.51 2.59 1.38
CA LEU A 166 -3.37 3.77 1.44
C LEU A 166 -2.52 5.00 1.69
N ALA A 167 -2.65 6.03 0.84
CA ALA A 167 -1.96 7.30 1.07
C ALA A 167 -2.50 8.06 2.29
N SER A 168 -3.76 7.79 2.67
CA SER A 168 -4.38 8.32 3.88
C SER A 168 -5.54 7.40 4.30
N ALA A 169 -5.49 6.95 5.54
CA ALA A 169 -6.52 6.21 6.24
C ALA A 169 -6.89 6.94 7.53
N ALA A 170 -8.12 6.77 8.00
CA ALA A 170 -8.58 7.25 9.29
C ALA A 170 -8.23 6.24 10.40
N LYS A 171 -8.12 6.74 11.63
CA LYS A 171 -8.04 5.86 12.81
C LYS A 171 -9.30 5.00 12.88
N GLY A 172 -9.11 3.69 13.07
CA GLY A 172 -10.18 2.71 13.11
C GLY A 172 -10.55 2.11 11.75
N ASP A 173 -10.03 2.64 10.64
CA ASP A 173 -10.13 1.93 9.36
C ASP A 173 -9.47 0.57 9.47
N THR A 174 -9.98 -0.41 8.75
CA THR A 174 -9.40 -1.75 8.68
C THR A 174 -8.86 -2.05 7.29
N VAL A 175 -7.77 -2.79 7.25
CA VAL A 175 -7.08 -3.17 6.03
C VAL A 175 -6.74 -4.65 6.06
N GLN A 176 -6.86 -5.29 4.91
CA GLN A 176 -6.51 -6.69 4.71
C GLN A 176 -5.80 -6.82 3.36
N VAL A 177 -4.71 -7.58 3.31
CA VAL A 177 -3.96 -7.83 2.08
C VAL A 177 -4.21 -9.28 1.65
N ARG A 178 -4.26 -9.51 0.34
CA ARG A 178 -4.37 -10.83 -0.26
C ARG A 178 -3.29 -11.02 -1.31
N PHE A 179 -2.47 -12.04 -1.14
CA PHE A 179 -1.49 -12.49 -2.11
C PHE A 179 -2.21 -13.42 -3.09
N MET A 180 -2.22 -13.03 -4.36
CA MET A 180 -2.84 -13.77 -5.46
C MET A 180 -1.75 -14.42 -6.31
N GLY A 181 -1.66 -15.74 -6.32
CA GLY A 181 -0.88 -16.49 -7.30
C GLY A 181 -1.77 -16.84 -8.48
N ALA A 182 -1.41 -16.42 -9.70
CA ALA A 182 -2.18 -16.68 -10.90
C ALA A 182 -1.30 -17.38 -11.94
N TYR A 183 -1.66 -18.62 -12.25
CA TYR A 183 -0.90 -19.52 -13.08
C TYR A 183 -1.73 -19.96 -14.28
N ASP A 184 -1.11 -20.09 -15.43
CA ASP A 184 -1.77 -20.59 -16.62
C ASP A 184 -1.98 -22.13 -16.57
N ASP A 185 -2.54 -22.70 -17.63
CA ASP A 185 -2.94 -24.11 -17.71
C ASP A 185 -1.83 -25.04 -18.21
N ALA A 186 -0.58 -24.56 -18.30
CA ALA A 186 0.50 -25.30 -18.95
C ALA A 186 1.60 -25.72 -17.98
N PHE A 187 2.53 -24.82 -17.70
CA PHE A 187 3.76 -25.12 -16.97
C PHE A 187 3.77 -24.34 -15.65
N SER A 188 4.59 -24.79 -14.71
CA SER A 188 4.86 -24.03 -13.51
C SER A 188 6.32 -24.08 -13.19
N ALA A 189 6.86 -22.89 -12.91
CA ALA A 189 8.26 -22.68 -12.59
C ALA A 189 8.52 -22.96 -11.10
N GLY A 190 9.15 -22.03 -10.37
CA GLY A 190 9.49 -22.22 -8.96
C GLY A 190 8.42 -21.76 -7.96
N GLY A 191 7.32 -21.17 -8.45
CA GLY A 191 6.21 -20.72 -7.62
C GLY A 191 6.53 -19.46 -6.81
N TRP A 192 5.85 -19.28 -5.68
CA TRP A 192 6.00 -18.09 -4.84
C TRP A 192 6.10 -18.46 -3.36
N LYS A 193 7.06 -17.85 -2.65
CA LYS A 193 7.26 -17.99 -1.21
C LYS A 193 7.15 -16.65 -0.49
N ILE A 194 6.44 -16.60 0.64
CA ILE A 194 6.38 -15.43 1.54
C ILE A 194 6.98 -15.82 2.89
N ASP A 195 8.01 -15.10 3.32
CA ASP A 195 8.83 -15.37 4.51
C ASP A 195 8.52 -14.43 5.66
N SER A 196 8.12 -13.19 5.38
CA SER A 196 7.64 -12.29 6.42
C SER A 196 6.70 -11.24 5.88
N PHE A 197 5.89 -10.68 6.76
CA PHE A 197 4.93 -9.64 6.47
C PHE A 197 4.90 -8.61 7.59
N ALA A 198 4.76 -7.35 7.23
CA ALA A 198 4.53 -6.26 8.16
C ALA A 198 3.60 -5.24 7.52
N ILE A 199 2.71 -4.69 8.33
CA ILE A 199 1.89 -3.55 8.00
C ILE A 199 2.12 -2.45 9.02
N THR A 200 2.28 -1.23 8.54
CA THR A 200 2.57 -0.07 9.37
C THR A 200 1.66 1.09 9.02
N ASN A 201 1.43 1.96 9.99
CA ASN A 201 0.78 3.25 9.81
C ASN A 201 1.85 4.35 9.95
N ALA A 202 2.11 5.09 8.88
CA ALA A 202 2.92 6.29 8.96
C ALA A 202 2.04 7.46 9.39
N LEU A 203 2.41 8.11 10.50
CA LEU A 203 1.72 9.29 11.00
C LEU A 203 1.79 10.40 9.93
N PRO A 204 0.70 11.17 9.73
CA PRO A 204 0.71 12.29 8.83
C PRO A 204 1.80 13.25 9.27
N THR A 205 2.54 13.77 8.30
CA THR A 205 3.45 14.87 8.59
C THR A 205 2.62 16.09 8.98
N LEU A 206 2.50 16.34 10.29
CA LEU A 206 1.89 17.57 10.77
C LEU A 206 2.80 18.73 10.38
N MET A 207 2.31 19.64 9.55
CA MET A 207 2.99 20.90 9.27
C MET A 207 2.55 21.94 10.30
N LYS A 208 3.50 22.48 11.07
CA LYS A 208 3.25 23.72 11.81
C LYS A 208 3.34 24.87 10.84
N LEU A 209 2.27 25.64 10.74
CA LEU A 209 2.27 26.93 10.07
C LEU A 209 2.62 28.00 11.10
N GLU A 210 3.81 28.60 11.01
CA GLU A 210 4.20 29.74 11.84
C GLU A 210 4.15 31.02 11.01
N TRP A 211 3.60 32.08 11.59
CA TRP A 211 3.60 33.42 11.00
C TRP A 211 4.24 34.43 11.95
N PRO A 212 4.94 35.46 11.43
CA PRO A 212 5.46 36.54 12.25
C PRO A 212 4.28 37.33 12.85
N LEU A 213 4.45 37.73 14.11
CA LEU A 213 3.58 38.54 14.96
C LEU A 213 2.27 39.07 14.33
N GLY A 214 1.15 38.74 14.95
CA GLY A 214 -0.20 39.19 14.54
C GLY A 214 -1.25 38.12 14.78
N VAL A 215 -2.51 38.49 14.56
CA VAL A 215 -3.65 37.55 14.59
C VAL A 215 -3.95 37.12 13.17
N MET A 216 -3.77 35.82 12.88
CA MET A 216 -4.23 35.24 11.62
C MET A 216 -5.75 35.31 11.57
N GLN A 217 -6.29 35.81 10.46
CA GLN A 217 -7.73 35.86 10.21
C GLN A 217 -8.06 35.17 8.89
N TYR A 218 -9.27 34.64 8.78
CA TYR A 218 -9.79 34.03 7.55
C TYR A 218 -11.14 34.60 7.14
N SER A 219 -11.47 34.49 5.85
CA SER A 219 -12.78 34.84 5.30
C SER A 219 -13.04 33.97 4.07
N ASP A 220 -14.31 33.65 3.81
CA ASP A 220 -14.71 32.97 2.56
C ASP A 220 -14.85 33.99 1.39
N ASN A 221 -14.61 35.28 1.66
CA ASN A 221 -14.55 36.38 0.69
C ASN A 221 -13.26 37.20 0.86
N LEU A 222 -12.77 37.83 -0.22
CA LEU A 222 -11.64 38.79 -0.13
C LEU A 222 -11.96 40.05 0.70
N GLN A 223 -13.25 40.27 0.98
CA GLN A 223 -13.76 41.39 1.75
C GLN A 223 -14.21 40.93 3.15
N PRO A 224 -14.29 41.84 4.13
CA PRO A 224 -14.86 41.54 5.45
C PRO A 224 -16.26 40.88 5.37
N PRO A 225 -16.68 40.12 6.39
CA PRO A 225 -16.06 40.00 7.71
C PRO A 225 -14.89 39.03 7.75
N TRP A 226 -13.87 39.38 8.54
CA TRP A 226 -12.72 38.52 8.82
C TRP A 226 -12.87 37.88 10.20
N THR A 227 -12.66 36.57 10.28
CA THR A 227 -12.72 35.81 11.53
C THR A 227 -11.32 35.50 12.02
N SER A 228 -11.01 35.89 13.26
CA SER A 228 -9.73 35.55 13.88
C SER A 228 -9.62 34.05 14.17
N LEU A 229 -8.49 33.45 13.83
CA LEU A 229 -8.14 32.10 14.27
C LEU A 229 -7.69 32.17 15.74
N THR A 230 -8.40 31.45 16.61
CA THR A 230 -8.08 31.33 18.02
C THR A 230 -7.70 29.89 18.36
N GLY A 231 -6.53 29.68 18.98
CA GLY A 231 -6.08 28.38 19.47
C GLY A 231 -5.16 27.59 18.52
N SER A 232 -4.74 26.41 18.98
CA SER A 232 -3.79 25.49 18.32
C SER A 232 -4.47 24.43 17.44
N SER A 233 -5.73 24.63 17.06
CA SER A 233 -6.46 23.70 16.20
C SER A 233 -5.82 23.66 14.80
N PRO A 234 -5.67 22.47 14.19
CA PRO A 234 -5.09 22.37 12.86
C PRO A 234 -5.94 23.13 11.84
N LEU A 235 -5.28 23.96 11.04
CA LEU A 235 -5.92 24.66 9.94
C LEU A 235 -6.10 23.69 8.76
N LEU A 236 -7.33 23.24 8.52
CA LEU A 236 -7.66 22.43 7.34
C LEU A 236 -7.97 23.36 6.15
N ILE A 237 -7.18 23.25 5.08
CA ILE A 237 -7.39 23.97 3.82
C ILE A 237 -7.84 22.96 2.76
N ASP A 238 -9.13 22.90 2.49
CA ASP A 238 -9.65 22.16 1.34
C ASP A 238 -9.49 23.01 0.08
N MET A 239 -8.61 22.58 -0.84
CA MET A 239 -8.36 23.27 -2.12
C MET A 239 -9.23 22.75 -3.27
N LYS A 240 -10.06 21.73 -3.05
CA LYS A 240 -10.81 21.03 -4.12
C LYS A 240 -12.27 21.46 -4.22
N ALA A 241 -12.83 22.12 -3.20
CA ALA A 241 -14.20 22.63 -3.22
C ALA A 241 -14.25 24.14 -2.94
N ALA A 242 -15.22 24.83 -3.55
CA ALA A 242 -15.59 26.18 -3.12
C ALA A 242 -16.30 26.10 -1.75
N PRO A 243 -16.17 27.12 -0.88
CA PRO A 243 -15.57 28.42 -1.14
C PRO A 243 -14.03 28.44 -0.99
N LYS A 244 -13.38 29.27 -1.83
CA LYS A 244 -11.97 29.61 -1.64
C LYS A 244 -11.84 30.39 -0.34
N ARG A 245 -11.07 29.86 0.62
CA ARG A 245 -10.78 30.55 1.88
C ARG A 245 -9.58 31.49 1.71
N PHE A 246 -9.78 32.75 2.07
CA PHE A 246 -8.75 33.78 2.10
C PHE A 246 -8.20 33.92 3.52
N PHE A 247 -6.91 34.23 3.63
CA PHE A 247 -6.22 34.44 4.90
C PHE A 247 -5.52 35.80 4.88
N GLN A 248 -5.50 36.47 6.03
CA GLN A 248 -4.71 37.67 6.23
C GLN A 248 -4.06 37.67 7.61
N LEU A 249 -2.92 38.35 7.72
CA LEU A 249 -2.29 38.67 8.99
C LEU A 249 -2.72 40.07 9.40
N LYS A 250 -3.41 40.18 10.53
CA LYS A 250 -3.67 41.47 11.16
C LYS A 250 -2.56 41.74 12.17
N PRO A 251 -1.82 42.86 12.06
CA PRO A 251 -0.85 43.27 13.06
C PRO A 251 -1.42 43.27 14.49
#